data_AF-A0A9P8ZZA5-F1
#
_entry.id   AF-A0A9P8ZZA5-F1
#
_cell.length_a   1.000
_cell.length_b   1.000
_cell.length_c   1.000
_cell.angle_alpha   90.00
_cell.angle_beta   90.00
_cell.angle_gamma   90.00
#
_symmetry.space_group_name_H-M   'P 1'
#
loop_
_entity.id
_entity.type
_entity.pdbx_description
1 polymer ?
#
loop_
_entity_poly.entity_id
_entity_poly.type
_entity_poly.pdbx_seq_one_letter_code
_entity_poly.pdbx_strand_id
1 'polypeptide(L)'
;MTPFHAMGMITGLEDVRVFFRQFRDEAAARVATGKGLPPICPTGTIADYTAHRLPDVHSIVDLAHEHYYELRHGVRSPGKRARKVFDHLVSRWLPFLDWTTLYARIQFGNDRFSDVVRKEKLQDKVIHRAMTTATALLFGSAIAGVYVVAKPQILLW
;
A
#
# COMPACT_ATOMS: atom_id res chain seq x y z
N MET A 1 10.12 2.70 16.08
CA MET A 1 8.79 2.19 15.66
C MET A 1 8.19 1.33 16.76
N THR A 2 6.86 1.19 16.81
CA THR A 2 6.20 0.28 17.76
C THR A 2 6.32 -1.18 17.28
N PRO A 3 6.43 -2.18 18.18
CA PRO A 3 6.76 -3.56 17.81
C PRO A 3 5.57 -4.37 17.26
N PHE A 4 4.54 -3.72 16.72
CA PHE A 4 3.31 -4.41 16.33
C PHE A 4 3.34 -4.99 14.91
N HIS A 5 4.24 -4.55 14.03
CA HIS A 5 4.40 -5.10 12.69
C HIS A 5 5.60 -6.06 12.55
N ALA A 6 6.42 -6.22 13.59
CA ALA A 6 7.67 -7.01 13.57
C ALA A 6 8.69 -6.62 12.49
N MET A 7 8.59 -5.42 11.91
CA MET A 7 9.46 -4.95 10.82
C MET A 7 10.68 -4.16 11.30
N GLY A 8 10.89 -3.98 12.61
CA GLY A 8 11.98 -3.16 13.15
C GLY A 8 13.36 -3.62 12.70
N MET A 9 13.67 -4.89 12.98
CA MET A 9 14.93 -5.50 12.57
C MET A 9 15.05 -5.58 11.04
N ILE A 10 13.98 -5.96 10.34
CA ILE A 10 13.97 -6.12 8.89
C ILE A 10 14.25 -4.79 8.19
N THR A 11 13.58 -3.72 8.62
CA THR A 11 13.79 -2.36 8.10
C THR A 11 15.23 -1.90 8.33
N GLY A 12 15.79 -2.15 9.52
CA GLY A 12 17.19 -1.79 9.81
C GLY A 12 18.21 -2.58 8.97
N LEU A 13 17.97 -3.86 8.70
CA LEU A 13 18.82 -4.64 7.79
C LEU A 13 18.67 -4.18 6.33
N GLU A 14 17.46 -3.80 5.93
CA GLU A 14 17.20 -3.20 4.61
C GLU A 14 17.91 -1.85 4.47
N ASP A 15 17.94 -1.03 5.52
CA ASP A 15 18.63 0.27 5.55
C ASP A 15 20.12 0.11 5.27
N VAL A 16 20.78 -0.86 5.91
CA VAL A 16 22.19 -1.19 5.64
C VAL A 16 22.36 -1.62 4.18
N ARG A 17 21.53 -2.55 3.69
CA ARG A 17 21.61 -3.02 2.29
C ARG A 17 21.45 -1.87 1.29
N VAL A 18 20.46 -1.01 1.49
CA VAL A 18 20.16 0.13 0.63
C VAL A 18 21.29 1.14 0.65
N PHE A 19 21.74 1.55 1.84
CA PHE A 19 22.83 2.50 1.98
C PHE A 19 24.10 2.04 1.25
N PHE A 20 24.54 0.79 1.49
CA PHE A 20 25.75 0.29 0.86
C PHE A 20 25.58 0.11 -0.65
N ARG A 21 24.55 -0.62 -1.09
CA ARG A 21 24.42 -1.00 -2.51
C ARG A 21 23.99 0.14 -3.42
N GLN A 22 23.12 1.04 -2.96
CA GLN A 22 22.48 2.04 -3.83
C GLN A 22 23.07 3.43 -3.68
N PHE A 23 23.77 3.72 -2.57
CA PHE A 23 24.29 5.06 -2.31
C PHE A 23 25.81 5.05 -2.19
N ARG A 24 26.35 4.37 -1.18
CA ARG A 24 27.78 4.41 -0.88
C ARG A 24 28.62 3.83 -2.00
N ASP A 25 28.30 2.63 -2.48
CA ASP A 25 29.13 1.94 -3.50
C ASP A 25 29.04 2.65 -4.85
N GLU A 26 27.85 3.15 -5.22
CA GLU A 26 27.64 3.95 -6.43
C GLU A 26 28.39 5.29 -6.36
N ALA A 27 28.29 6.01 -5.24
CA ALA A 27 29.00 7.27 -5.06
C ALA A 27 30.53 7.06 -5.02
N ALA A 28 31.00 5.98 -4.41
CA ALA A 28 32.41 5.62 -4.37
C ALA A 28 32.95 5.32 -5.78
N ALA A 29 32.18 4.61 -6.61
CA ALA A 29 32.54 4.34 -8.00
C ALA A 29 32.64 5.62 -8.86
N ARG A 30 31.82 6.63 -8.58
CA ARG A 30 31.85 7.93 -9.30
C ARG A 30 33.07 8.79 -8.96
N VAL A 31 33.55 8.68 -7.73
CA VAL A 31 34.68 9.49 -7.22
C VAL A 31 36.03 8.78 -7.39
N ALA A 32 36.02 7.46 -7.61
CA ALA A 32 37.23 6.67 -7.85
C ALA A 32 37.96 7.14 -9.12
N THR A 33 38.94 8.04 -8.92
CA THR A 33 39.81 8.57 -9.97
C THR A 33 41.25 8.10 -9.69
N GLY A 34 41.66 7.01 -10.34
CA GLY A 34 43.03 6.48 -10.26
C GLY A 34 43.20 5.29 -9.29
N LYS A 35 44.43 5.09 -8.80
CA LYS A 35 44.85 3.92 -7.99
C LYS A 35 44.59 4.06 -6.47
N GLY A 36 43.87 5.09 -6.04
CA GLY A 36 43.57 5.34 -4.62
C GLY A 36 42.35 4.54 -4.13
N LEU A 37 42.31 4.26 -2.83
CA LEU A 37 41.11 3.70 -2.21
C LEU A 37 40.02 4.79 -2.17
N PRO A 38 38.80 4.54 -2.66
CA PRO A 38 37.74 5.54 -2.62
C PRO A 38 37.36 5.88 -1.17
N PRO A 39 36.88 7.12 -0.91
CA PRO A 39 36.46 7.52 0.43
C PRO A 39 35.33 6.60 0.94
N ILE A 40 35.35 6.30 2.24
CA ILE A 40 34.37 5.42 2.88
C ILE A 40 32.94 5.96 2.68
N CYS A 41 32.78 7.28 2.81
CA CYS A 41 31.53 7.98 2.58
C CYS A 41 31.78 9.24 1.74
N PRO A 42 31.55 9.18 0.41
CA PRO A 42 31.61 10.34 -0.46
C PRO A 42 30.65 11.45 0.01
N THR A 43 31.03 12.71 -0.16
CA THR A 43 30.20 13.86 0.21
C THR A 43 28.85 13.83 -0.50
N GLY A 44 27.76 14.09 0.23
CA GLY A 44 26.38 14.06 -0.30
C GLY A 44 25.66 12.73 -0.12
N THR A 45 26.39 11.60 -0.07
CA THR A 45 25.82 10.24 0.03
C THR A 45 24.81 10.08 1.17
N ILE A 46 25.11 10.61 2.36
CA ILE A 46 24.23 10.51 3.53
C ILE A 46 22.95 11.33 3.32
N ALA A 47 23.07 12.52 2.72
CA ALA A 47 21.92 13.38 2.45
C ALA A 47 20.98 12.72 1.43
N ASP A 48 21.54 12.17 0.35
CA ASP A 48 20.77 11.47 -0.68
C ASP A 48 20.09 10.22 -0.13
N TYR A 49 20.82 9.40 0.64
CA TYR A 49 20.25 8.25 1.33
C TYR A 49 19.12 8.66 2.28
N THR A 50 19.35 9.69 3.09
CA THR A 50 18.34 10.18 4.05
C THR A 50 17.10 10.66 3.32
N ALA A 51 17.25 11.48 2.27
CA ALA A 51 16.14 11.97 1.46
C ALA A 51 15.36 10.82 0.79
N HIS A 52 16.06 9.78 0.35
CA HIS A 52 15.43 8.61 -0.25
C HIS A 52 14.68 7.77 0.79
N ARG A 53 15.31 7.45 1.92
CA ARG A 53 14.82 6.41 2.84
C ARG A 53 13.88 6.93 3.94
N LEU A 54 13.98 8.20 4.31
CA LEU A 54 13.15 8.79 5.36
C LEU A 54 11.63 8.62 5.14
N PRO A 55 11.07 8.82 3.91
CA PRO A 55 9.65 8.58 3.66
C PRO A 55 9.22 7.13 3.89
N ASP A 56 10.08 6.16 3.58
CA ASP A 56 9.80 4.74 3.77
C ASP A 56 9.80 4.38 5.25
N VAL A 57 10.76 4.92 6.01
CA VAL A 57 10.84 4.71 7.47
C VAL A 57 9.63 5.31 8.18
N HIS A 58 9.18 6.52 7.80
CA HIS A 58 7.94 7.08 8.33
C HIS A 58 6.73 6.22 7.97
N SER A 59 6.64 5.75 6.73
CA SER A 59 5.53 4.90 6.28
C SER A 59 5.42 3.62 7.10
N ILE A 60 6.53 2.91 7.37
CA ILE A 60 6.47 1.68 8.17
C ILE A 60 6.21 1.95 9.66
N VAL A 61 6.65 3.10 10.19
CA VAL A 61 6.31 3.54 11.55
C VAL A 61 4.80 3.77 11.68
N ASP A 62 4.20 4.46 10.72
CA ASP A 62 2.76 4.73 10.70
C ASP A 62 1.97 3.43 10.52
N LEU A 63 2.37 2.56 9.60
CA LEU A 63 1.77 1.23 9.41
C LEU A 63 1.84 0.38 10.69
N ALA A 64 2.95 0.44 11.43
CA ALA A 64 3.07 -0.26 12.71
C ALA A 64 2.14 0.31 13.79
N HIS A 65 1.88 1.62 13.74
CA HIS A 65 0.92 2.27 14.63
C HIS A 65 -0.53 1.94 14.27
N GLU A 66 -0.88 1.93 12.99
CA GLU A 66 -2.20 1.49 12.51
C GLU A 66 -2.45 0.02 12.84
N HIS A 67 -1.43 -0.83 12.68
CA HIS A 67 -1.56 -2.25 13.01
C HIS A 67 -1.80 -2.49 14.52
N TYR A 68 -1.27 -1.64 15.39
CA TYR A 68 -1.63 -1.66 16.82
C TYR A 68 -3.12 -1.46 17.04
N TYR A 69 -3.71 -0.43 16.42
CA TYR A 69 -5.15 -0.18 16.52
C TYR A 69 -5.97 -1.32 15.91
N GLU A 70 -5.49 -1.91 14.81
CA GLU A 70 -6.12 -3.08 14.21
C GLU A 70 -6.12 -4.27 15.15
N LEU A 71 -5.00 -4.58 15.80
CA LEU A 71 -4.92 -5.67 16.78
C LEU A 71 -5.80 -5.41 18.00
N ARG A 72 -5.93 -4.15 18.44
CA ARG A 72 -6.73 -3.78 19.61
C ARG A 72 -8.23 -3.89 19.35
N HIS A 73 -8.73 -3.37 18.23
CA HIS A 73 -10.18 -3.22 17.98
C HIS A 73 -10.63 -3.73 16.59
N GLY A 74 -9.72 -3.77 15.61
CA GLY A 74 -10.03 -4.04 14.21
C GLY A 74 -10.13 -5.51 13.80
N VAL A 75 -9.51 -6.46 14.52
CA VAL A 75 -9.44 -7.88 14.12
C VAL A 75 -10.81 -8.56 13.98
N ARG A 76 -11.82 -8.04 14.70
CA ARG A 76 -13.19 -8.55 14.66
C ARG A 76 -14.11 -7.84 13.66
N SER A 77 -13.61 -6.83 12.94
CA SER A 77 -14.43 -6.11 11.96
C SER A 77 -14.80 -7.03 10.78
N PRO A 78 -16.11 -7.26 10.52
CA PRO A 78 -16.55 -8.09 9.41
C PRO A 78 -16.15 -7.49 8.06
N GLY A 79 -16.18 -6.15 7.92
CA GLY A 79 -15.77 -5.45 6.70
C GLY A 79 -14.29 -5.68 6.36
N LYS A 80 -13.39 -5.62 7.36
CA LYS A 80 -11.96 -5.90 7.15
C LYS A 80 -11.71 -7.35 6.73
N ARG A 81 -12.47 -8.31 7.28
CA ARG A 81 -12.37 -9.72 6.87
C ARG A 81 -12.86 -9.92 5.44
N ALA A 82 -14.00 -9.32 5.08
CA ALA A 82 -14.51 -9.37 3.72
C ALA A 82 -13.51 -8.77 2.72
N ARG A 83 -12.91 -7.62 3.06
CA ARG A 83 -11.83 -7.01 2.28
C ARG A 83 -10.64 -7.95 2.10
N LYS A 84 -10.14 -8.55 3.19
CA LYS A 84 -9.02 -9.49 3.13
C LYS A 84 -9.31 -10.70 2.21
N VAL A 85 -10.53 -11.25 2.27
CA VAL A 85 -10.95 -12.36 1.41
C VAL A 85 -11.02 -11.90 -0.05
N PHE A 86 -11.60 -10.72 -0.32
CA PHE A 86 -11.64 -10.15 -1.66
C PHE A 86 -10.24 -9.94 -2.23
N ASP A 87 -9.34 -9.30 -1.49
CA ASP A 87 -7.96 -9.04 -1.94
C ASP A 87 -7.23 -10.36 -2.24
N HIS A 88 -7.43 -11.39 -1.41
CA HIS A 88 -6.85 -12.70 -1.65
C HIS A 88 -7.40 -13.34 -2.93
N LEU A 89 -8.72 -13.28 -3.15
CA LEU A 89 -9.34 -13.81 -4.38
C LEU A 89 -8.83 -13.08 -5.62
N VAL A 90 -8.82 -11.74 -5.61
CA VAL A 90 -8.31 -10.96 -6.75
C VAL A 90 -6.84 -11.27 -7.01
N SER A 91 -6.02 -11.35 -5.96
CA SER A 91 -4.59 -11.68 -6.10
C SER A 91 -4.36 -13.06 -6.74
N ARG A 92 -5.24 -14.02 -6.45
CA ARG A 92 -5.16 -15.38 -6.97
C ARG A 92 -5.63 -15.49 -8.41
N TRP A 93 -6.73 -14.82 -8.75
CA TRP A 93 -7.38 -14.96 -10.06
C TRP A 93 -6.88 -13.95 -11.09
N LEU A 94 -6.42 -12.78 -10.66
CA LEU A 94 -5.97 -11.68 -11.52
C LEU A 94 -4.56 -11.20 -11.12
N PRO A 95 -3.53 -12.07 -11.15
CA PRO A 95 -2.19 -11.73 -10.69
C PRO A 95 -1.52 -10.63 -11.51
N PHE A 96 -1.93 -10.44 -12.77
CA PHE A 96 -1.42 -9.40 -13.65
C PHE A 96 -1.79 -7.97 -13.23
N LEU A 97 -2.76 -7.81 -12.31
CA LEU A 97 -3.18 -6.49 -11.80
C LEU A 97 -2.28 -5.97 -10.66
N ASP A 98 -1.26 -6.71 -10.23
CA ASP A 98 -0.44 -6.41 -9.04
C ASP A 98 -1.32 -6.10 -7.80
N TRP A 99 -2.47 -6.76 -7.72
CA TRP A 99 -3.37 -6.64 -6.57
C TRP A 99 -2.99 -7.69 -5.54
N THR A 100 -2.58 -7.25 -4.35
CA THR A 100 -2.25 -8.13 -3.24
C THR A 100 -2.59 -7.43 -1.94
N THR A 101 -2.74 -8.22 -0.87
CA THR A 101 -2.99 -7.68 0.47
C THR A 101 -1.81 -6.85 0.96
N LEU A 102 -2.08 -5.78 1.71
CA LEU A 102 -1.06 -4.95 2.37
C LEU A 102 -0.02 -5.80 3.14
N TYR A 103 -0.49 -6.76 3.92
CA TYR A 103 0.38 -7.66 4.70
C TYR A 103 1.37 -8.42 3.82
N ALA A 104 0.90 -9.02 2.72
CA ALA A 104 1.77 -9.78 1.82
C ALA A 104 2.81 -8.88 1.16
N ARG A 105 2.43 -7.64 0.79
CA ARG A 105 3.35 -6.68 0.19
C ARG A 105 4.46 -6.25 1.17
N ILE A 106 4.13 -6.03 2.45
CA ILE A 106 5.11 -5.62 3.46
C ILE A 106 6.02 -6.78 3.88
N GLN A 107 5.46 -7.97 4.11
CA GLN A 107 6.21 -9.09 4.71
C GLN A 107 7.00 -9.92 3.70
N PHE A 108 6.48 -10.03 2.47
CA PHE A 108 7.08 -10.89 1.43
C PHE A 108 7.55 -10.10 0.21
N GLY A 109 7.19 -8.82 0.10
CA GLY A 109 7.66 -7.94 -0.95
C GLY A 109 8.99 -7.28 -0.62
N ASN A 110 9.58 -6.65 -1.63
CA ASN A 110 10.76 -5.79 -1.51
C ASN A 110 10.48 -4.39 -2.11
N ASP A 111 9.19 -4.05 -2.22
CA ASP A 111 8.73 -2.73 -2.64
C ASP A 111 9.02 -1.73 -1.53
N ARG A 112 9.30 -0.49 -1.92
CA ARG A 112 9.46 0.62 -0.97
C ARG A 112 8.19 0.83 -0.16
N PHE A 113 8.32 1.02 1.15
CA PHE A 113 7.14 1.18 2.03
C PHE A 113 6.25 2.37 1.63
N SER A 114 6.83 3.48 1.17
CA SER A 114 6.03 4.61 0.65
C SER A 114 5.20 4.25 -0.59
N ASP A 115 5.73 3.39 -1.47
CA ASP A 115 5.02 2.88 -2.63
C ASP A 115 3.98 1.84 -2.26
N VAL A 116 4.25 1.01 -1.26
CA VAL A 116 3.26 0.10 -0.66
C VAL A 116 2.03 0.88 -0.16
N VAL A 117 2.25 1.94 0.63
CA VAL A 117 1.17 2.80 1.14
C VAL A 117 0.41 3.47 -0.01
N ARG A 118 1.12 3.90 -1.06
CA ARG A 118 0.48 4.49 -2.26
C ARG A 118 -0.42 3.48 -2.97
N LYS A 119 0.06 2.27 -3.21
CA LYS A 119 -0.71 1.19 -3.85
C LYS A 119 -1.94 0.83 -3.01
N GLU A 120 -1.81 0.74 -1.70
CA GLU A 120 -2.94 0.48 -0.79
C GLU A 120 -4.02 1.57 -0.90
N LYS A 121 -3.62 2.85 -0.86
CA LYS A 121 -4.56 3.97 -1.02
C LYS A 121 -5.28 3.95 -2.37
N LEU A 122 -4.61 3.51 -3.43
CA LEU A 122 -5.23 3.36 -4.75
C LEU A 122 -6.24 2.21 -4.75
N GLN A 123 -5.90 1.06 -4.15
CA GLN A 123 -6.81 -0.07 -4.00
C GLN A 123 -8.07 0.31 -3.19
N ASP A 124 -7.89 1.01 -2.07
CA ASP A 124 -8.98 1.54 -1.26
C ASP A 124 -9.89 2.48 -2.03
N LYS A 125 -9.30 3.37 -2.83
CA LYS A 125 -10.06 4.32 -3.66
C LYS A 125 -10.88 3.60 -4.73
N VAL A 126 -10.30 2.57 -5.36
CA VAL A 126 -11.00 1.75 -6.37
C VAL A 126 -12.18 1.02 -5.72
N ILE A 127 -11.96 0.37 -4.58
CA ILE A 127 -13.04 -0.34 -3.87
C ILE A 127 -14.14 0.61 -3.41
N HIS A 128 -13.77 1.75 -2.83
CA HIS A 128 -14.76 2.72 -2.37
C HIS A 128 -15.61 3.27 -3.53
N ARG A 129 -14.99 3.55 -4.69
CA ARG A 129 -15.71 3.96 -5.90
C ARG A 129 -16.61 2.84 -6.43
N ALA A 130 -16.13 1.60 -6.46
CA ALA A 130 -16.93 0.45 -6.89
C ALA A 130 -18.16 0.24 -5.98
N MET A 131 -17.99 0.37 -4.66
CA MET A 131 -19.10 0.24 -3.71
C MET A 131 -20.11 1.37 -3.87
N THR A 132 -19.66 2.63 -3.91
CA THR A 132 -20.56 3.79 -4.04
C THR A 132 -21.34 3.79 -5.35
N THR A 133 -20.69 3.43 -6.47
CA THR A 133 -21.35 3.27 -7.77
C THR A 133 -22.37 2.12 -7.78
N ALA A 134 -22.02 0.97 -7.22
CA ALA A 134 -22.95 -0.16 -7.10
C ALA A 134 -24.18 0.21 -6.25
N THR A 135 -24.00 0.89 -5.12
CA THR A 135 -25.10 1.37 -4.30
C THR A 135 -25.97 2.36 -5.06
N ALA A 136 -25.38 3.34 -5.75
CA ALA A 136 -26.13 4.32 -6.55
C ALA A 136 -26.97 3.66 -7.65
N LEU A 137 -26.42 2.66 -8.35
CA LEU A 137 -27.14 1.91 -9.38
C LEU A 137 -28.32 1.12 -8.80
N LEU A 138 -28.13 0.44 -7.67
CA LEU A 138 -29.20 -0.30 -7.00
C LEU A 138 -30.33 0.63 -6.57
N PHE A 139 -30.01 1.76 -5.94
CA PHE A 139 -31.01 2.76 -5.55
C PHE A 139 -31.74 3.35 -6.76
N GLY A 140 -31.00 3.70 -7.82
CA GLY A 140 -31.60 4.21 -9.06
C GLY A 140 -32.56 3.20 -9.70
N SER A 141 -32.18 1.91 -9.72
CA SER A 141 -33.03 0.84 -10.25
C SER A 141 -34.30 0.64 -9.42
N ALA A 142 -34.23 0.75 -8.09
CA ALA A 142 -35.38 0.63 -7.21
C ALA A 142 -36.37 1.79 -7.42
N ILE A 143 -35.86 3.04 -7.53
CA ILE A 143 -36.69 4.22 -7.81
C ILE A 143 -37.37 4.10 -9.18
N ALA A 144 -36.63 3.70 -10.21
CA ALA A 144 -37.18 3.49 -11.55
C ALA A 144 -38.26 2.39 -11.55
N GLY A 145 -38.03 1.28 -10.83
CA GLY A 145 -39.01 0.21 -10.67
C GLY A 145 -40.30 0.69 -10.00
N VAL A 146 -40.18 1.46 -8.91
CA VAL A 146 -41.35 2.08 -8.24
C VAL A 146 -42.08 3.02 -9.19
N TYR A 147 -41.36 3.84 -9.96
CA TYR A 147 -41.98 4.76 -10.93
C TYR A 147 -42.75 4.01 -12.03
N VAL A 148 -42.22 2.89 -12.53
CA VAL A 148 -42.90 2.07 -13.55
C VAL A 148 -44.16 1.41 -12.99
N VAL A 149 -44.14 0.90 -11.75
CA VAL A 149 -45.30 0.27 -11.11
C VAL A 149 -46.35 1.30 -10.68
N ALA A 150 -45.93 2.47 -10.21
CA ALA A 150 -46.80 3.54 -9.78
C ALA A 150 -47.41 4.32 -10.96
N LYS A 151 -46.93 4.12 -12.19
CA LYS A 151 -47.50 4.74 -13.39
C LYS A 151 -48.90 4.14 -13.60
N PRO A 152 -49.99 4.90 -13.40
CA PRO A 152 -51.33 4.35 -13.57
C PRO A 152 -51.51 3.92 -15.02
N GLN A 153 -51.99 2.69 -15.23
CA GLN A 153 -52.49 2.26 -16.53
C GLN A 153 -53.74 3.08 -16.82
N ILE A 154 -53.56 4.24 -17.47
CA ILE A 154 -54.68 5.01 -18.00
C ILE A 154 -55.35 4.10 -19.02
N LEU A 155 -56.55 3.67 -18.65
CA LEU A 155 -57.46 2.85 -19.42
C LEU A 155 -57.54 3.35 -20.87
N LEU A 156 -57.07 2.53 -21.80
CA LEU A 156 -57.52 2.57 -23.19
C LEU A 156 -58.77 1.69 -23.28
N TRP A 157 -59.93 2.30 -23.06
CA TRP A 157 -61.19 1.89 -23.70
C TRP A 157 -61.42 2.79 -24.92
#